data_AF-A0A7X5IAT1-F1
#
_entry.id   AF-A0A7X5IAT1-F1
#
_cell.length_a   1.000
_cell.length_b   1.000
_cell.length_c   1.000
_cell.angle_alpha   90.00
_cell.angle_beta   90.00
_cell.angle_gamma   90.00
#
_symmetry.space_group_name_H-M   'P 1'
#
loop_
_entity.id
_entity.type
_entity.pdbx_description
1 polymer ?
#
loop_
_entity_poly.entity_id
_entity_poly.type
_entity_poly.pdbx_seq_one_letter_code
_entity_poly.pdbx_strand_id
1 'polypeptide(L)'
;MYMAHDALSNTEMQVSEFDPALLAAAEAQGVIFVAVDAAGDRQIVRACDVTPPSGVEGSFTLVEPVYVDDRMDAVLDVFDAMAALILPESATLSASEGATAPPRDPIEVFGEKLTALREITKAGESR
;
A
#
# COMPACT_ATOMS: atom_id res chain seq x y z
N MET A 1 -17.06 -7.77 6.44
CA MET A 1 -16.25 -8.84 5.81
C MET A 1 -16.26 -10.05 6.74
N TYR A 2 -16.13 -11.27 6.22
CA TYR A 2 -15.93 -12.47 7.05
C TYR A 2 -14.55 -13.08 6.77
N MET A 3 -13.88 -13.54 7.83
CA MET A 3 -12.62 -14.27 7.79
C MET A 3 -12.81 -15.68 8.35
N ALA A 4 -12.06 -16.63 7.81
CA ALA A 4 -11.91 -17.98 8.34
C ALA A 4 -10.51 -18.08 8.97
N HIS A 5 -10.48 -18.46 10.25
CA HIS A 5 -9.27 -18.66 11.03
C HIS A 5 -9.07 -20.16 11.30
N ASP A 6 -7.95 -20.70 10.85
CA ASP A 6 -7.49 -22.03 11.24
C ASP A 6 -6.57 -21.91 12.45
N ALA A 7 -7.06 -22.33 13.61
CA ALA A 7 -6.33 -22.27 14.88
C ALA A 7 -5.11 -23.20 14.92
N LEU A 8 -5.06 -24.26 14.09
CA LEU A 8 -3.94 -25.20 14.08
C LEU A 8 -2.73 -24.62 13.36
N SER A 9 -2.95 -24.01 12.19
CA SER A 9 -1.90 -23.37 11.40
C SER A 9 -1.69 -21.89 11.72
N ASN A 10 -2.55 -21.31 12.58
CA ASN A 10 -2.59 -19.89 12.91
C ASN A 10 -2.66 -19.00 11.66
N THR A 11 -3.48 -19.42 10.69
CA THR A 11 -3.66 -18.71 9.42
C THR A 11 -5.08 -18.16 9.33
N GLU A 12 -5.19 -16.94 8.82
CA GLU A 12 -6.49 -16.32 8.50
C GLU A 12 -6.59 -16.03 7.02
N MET A 13 -7.77 -16.31 6.45
CA MET A 13 -8.10 -15.95 5.08
C MET A 13 -9.52 -15.37 5.01
N GLN A 14 -9.77 -14.53 4.01
CA GLN A 14 -11.12 -14.03 3.76
C GLN A 14 -12.03 -15.17 3.28
N VAL A 15 -13.25 -15.24 3.80
CA VAL A 15 -14.28 -16.18 3.30
C VAL A 15 -14.67 -15.77 1.88
N SER A 16 -14.52 -16.70 0.94
CA SER A 16 -14.85 -16.52 -0.48
C SER A 16 -15.97 -17.43 -0.97
N GLU A 17 -16.27 -18.51 -0.24
CA GLU A 17 -17.35 -19.46 -0.50
C GLU A 17 -18.37 -19.38 0.64
N PHE A 18 -19.65 -19.32 0.29
CA PHE A 18 -20.76 -19.08 1.22
C PHE A 18 -21.80 -20.21 1.22
N ASP A 19 -21.49 -21.36 0.63
CA ASP A 19 -22.30 -22.57 0.78
C ASP A 19 -22.46 -22.94 2.29
N PRO A 20 -23.69 -22.97 2.83
CA PRO A 20 -23.92 -23.23 4.24
C PRO A 20 -23.42 -24.61 4.72
N ALA A 21 -23.44 -25.63 3.85
CA ALA A 21 -22.98 -26.97 4.20
C ALA A 21 -21.45 -27.01 4.30
N LEU A 22 -20.75 -26.30 3.42
CA LEU A 22 -19.28 -26.18 3.50
C LEU A 22 -18.84 -25.38 4.73
N LEU A 23 -19.52 -24.28 5.04
CA LEU A 23 -19.24 -23.47 6.22
C LEU A 23 -19.46 -24.26 7.52
N ALA A 24 -20.57 -25.00 7.62
CA ALA A 24 -20.85 -25.85 8.78
C ALA A 24 -19.82 -26.99 8.92
N ALA A 25 -19.40 -27.59 7.81
CA ALA A 25 -18.36 -28.62 7.82
C ALA A 25 -16.99 -28.06 8.28
N ALA A 26 -16.64 -26.84 7.86
CA ALA A 26 -15.42 -26.17 8.28
C ALA A 26 -15.44 -25.84 9.78
N GLU A 27 -16.55 -25.31 10.30
CA GLU A 27 -16.74 -25.05 11.74
C GLU A 27 -16.63 -26.34 12.56
N ALA A 28 -17.23 -27.43 12.09
CA ALA A 28 -17.10 -28.75 12.72
C ALA A 28 -15.66 -29.30 12.71
N GLN A 29 -14.83 -28.86 11.76
CA GLN A 29 -13.40 -29.19 11.68
C GLN A 29 -12.52 -28.23 12.51
N GLY A 30 -13.12 -27.25 13.20
CA GLY A 30 -12.41 -26.33 14.10
C GLY A 30 -12.01 -25.00 13.45
N VAL A 31 -12.50 -24.69 12.24
CA VAL A 31 -12.36 -23.36 11.65
C VAL A 31 -13.21 -22.36 12.42
N ILE A 32 -12.64 -21.23 12.78
CA ILE A 32 -13.32 -20.15 13.49
C ILE A 32 -13.69 -19.05 12.48
N PHE A 33 -14.95 -18.65 12.44
CA PHE A 33 -15.38 -17.53 11.60
C PHE A 33 -15.37 -16.21 12.36
N VAL A 34 -14.84 -15.16 11.74
CA VAL A 34 -14.72 -13.82 12.31
C VAL A 34 -15.39 -12.81 11.39
N ALA A 35 -16.39 -12.09 11.89
CA ALA A 35 -16.92 -10.91 11.24
C ALA A 35 -16.01 -9.70 11.54
N VAL A 36 -15.71 -8.93 10.50
CA VAL A 36 -14.98 -7.67 10.56
C VAL A 36 -15.86 -6.57 10.01
N ASP A 37 -16.11 -5.54 10.80
CA ASP A 37 -16.95 -4.41 10.39
C ASP A 37 -16.15 -3.32 9.64
N ALA A 38 -16.81 -2.20 9.32
CA ALA A 38 -16.19 -1.09 8.58
C ALA A 38 -15.17 -0.29 9.42
N ALA A 39 -15.23 -0.37 10.75
CA ALA A 39 -14.26 0.24 11.65
C ALA A 39 -13.05 -0.68 11.91
N GLY A 40 -13.12 -1.93 11.45
CA GLY A 40 -12.10 -2.95 11.67
C GLY A 40 -12.32 -3.75 12.96
N ASP A 41 -13.44 -3.58 13.64
CA ASP A 41 -13.78 -4.34 14.84
C ASP A 41 -14.07 -5.80 14.47
N ARG A 42 -13.58 -6.72 15.31
CA ARG A 42 -13.57 -8.16 15.04
C ARG A 42 -14.43 -8.91 16.05
N GLN A 43 -15.32 -9.76 15.54
CA GLN A 43 -16.20 -10.59 16.36
C GLN A 43 -16.23 -12.03 15.85
N ILE A 44 -16.07 -13.02 16.74
CA ILE A 44 -16.29 -14.42 16.39
C ILE A 44 -17.78 -14.65 16.16
N VAL A 45 -18.13 -15.27 15.04
CA VAL A 45 -19.50 -15.57 14.62
C VAL A 45 -19.63 -17.06 14.31
N ARG A 46 -20.86 -17.58 14.30
CA ARG A 46 -21.11 -18.97 13.90
C ARG A 46 -21.17 -19.08 12.39
N ALA A 47 -20.90 -20.26 11.86
CA ALA A 47 -20.99 -20.55 10.43
C ALA A 47 -22.35 -20.18 9.83
N CYS A 48 -23.45 -20.39 10.56
CA CYS A 48 -24.80 -20.05 10.08
C CYS A 48 -25.08 -18.55 9.95
N ASP A 49 -24.25 -17.72 10.60
CA ASP A 49 -24.38 -16.27 10.60
C ASP A 49 -23.45 -15.63 9.53
N VAL A 50 -22.63 -16.44 8.83
CA VAL A 50 -21.78 -16.04 7.71
C VAL A 50 -22.64 -16.02 6.45
N THR A 51 -22.82 -14.82 5.88
CA THR A 51 -23.65 -14.62 4.69
C THR A 51 -22.84 -13.94 3.59
N PRO A 52 -23.18 -14.20 2.31
CA PRO A 52 -22.57 -13.47 1.21
C PRO A 52 -22.77 -11.97 1.47
N PRO A 53 -21.75 -11.13 1.18
CA PRO A 53 -21.97 -9.70 1.18
C PRO A 53 -23.15 -9.39 0.26
N SER A 54 -24.09 -8.57 0.72
CA SER A 54 -25.16 -8.05 -0.15
C SER A 54 -24.48 -7.50 -1.39
N GLY A 55 -24.84 -8.05 -2.55
CA GLY A 55 -24.19 -7.76 -3.83
C GLY A 55 -23.91 -6.27 -3.92
N VAL A 56 -22.65 -5.92 -4.15
CA VAL A 56 -22.25 -4.53 -4.29
C VAL A 56 -22.86 -4.07 -5.61
N GLU A 57 -24.08 -3.54 -5.58
CA GLU A 57 -24.53 -2.62 -6.61
C GLU A 57 -23.61 -1.40 -6.50
N GLY A 58 -22.56 -1.40 -7.33
CA GLY A 58 -21.54 -0.36 -7.29
C GLY A 58 -20.32 -0.73 -8.12
N SER A 59 -19.69 0.27 -8.70
CA SER A 59 -18.41 0.14 -9.38
C SER A 59 -17.34 -0.33 -8.41
N PHE A 60 -16.55 -1.35 -8.80
CA PHE A 60 -15.30 -1.65 -8.11
C PHE A 60 -14.36 -0.45 -8.27
N THR A 61 -13.99 0.21 -7.17
CA THR A 61 -12.89 1.15 -7.17
C THR A 61 -11.61 0.34 -7.03
N LEU A 62 -11.01 0.00 -8.17
CA LEU A 62 -9.62 -0.46 -8.19
C LEU A 62 -8.77 0.73 -7.76
N VAL A 63 -8.26 0.70 -6.53
CA VAL A 63 -7.29 1.69 -6.06
C VAL A 63 -5.95 1.28 -6.67
N GLU A 64 -5.65 1.85 -7.82
CA GLU A 64 -4.29 1.79 -8.35
C GLU A 64 -3.38 2.57 -7.39
N PRO A 65 -2.23 2.02 -6.99
CA PRO A 65 -1.36 2.67 -6.03
C PRO A 65 -0.59 3.80 -6.72
N VAL A 66 -1.28 4.78 -7.33
CA VAL A 66 -0.67 5.94 -7.99
C VAL A 66 0.28 6.68 -7.05
N TYR A 67 0.00 6.64 -5.74
CA TYR A 67 0.88 7.18 -4.70
C TYR A 67 2.24 6.48 -4.59
N VAL A 68 2.38 5.25 -5.10
CA VAL A 68 3.66 4.51 -5.13
C VAL A 68 4.54 5.09 -6.23
N ASP A 69 3.98 5.41 -7.39
CA ASP A 69 4.73 6.04 -8.49
C ASP A 69 5.27 7.41 -8.05
N ASP A 70 4.43 8.26 -7.45
CA ASP A 70 4.84 9.57 -6.91
C ASP A 70 5.94 9.44 -5.83
N ARG A 71 5.88 8.41 -4.99
CA ARG A 71 6.90 8.15 -3.95
C ARG A 71 8.21 7.68 -4.57
N MET A 72 8.14 6.82 -5.59
CA MET A 72 9.32 6.31 -6.27
C MET A 72 10.02 7.42 -7.05
N ASP A 73 9.27 8.29 -7.74
CA ASP A 73 9.81 9.46 -8.42
C ASP A 73 10.52 10.41 -7.44
N ALA A 74 9.90 10.68 -6.27
CA ALA A 74 10.52 11.51 -5.23
C ALA A 74 11.80 10.89 -4.64
N VAL A 75 11.89 9.55 -4.57
CA VAL A 75 13.11 8.85 -4.14
C VAL A 75 14.21 8.98 -5.20
N LEU A 76 13.87 8.80 -6.48
CA LEU A 76 14.81 8.96 -7.60
C LEU A 76 15.38 10.38 -7.65
N ASP A 77 14.53 11.40 -7.47
CA ASP A 77 14.92 12.80 -7.39
C ASP A 77 16.00 13.08 -6.32
N VAL A 78 15.90 12.43 -5.15
CA VAL A 78 16.90 12.56 -4.08
C VAL A 78 18.22 11.90 -4.47
N PHE A 79 18.15 10.72 -5.10
CA PHE A 79 19.35 10.01 -5.57
C PHE A 79 20.06 10.77 -6.69
N ASP A 80 19.33 11.39 -7.61
CA ASP A 80 19.90 12.22 -8.68
C ASP A 80 20.56 13.47 -8.10
N ALA A 81 19.91 14.15 -7.14
CA ALA A 81 20.50 15.29 -6.44
C ALA A 81 21.76 14.90 -5.65
N MET A 82 21.77 13.71 -5.06
CA MET A 82 22.93 13.16 -4.37
C MET A 82 24.05 12.77 -5.35
N ALA A 83 23.72 12.19 -6.51
CA ALA A 83 24.69 11.86 -7.54
C ALA A 83 25.43 13.11 -8.04
N ALA A 84 24.73 14.23 -8.19
CA ALA A 84 25.35 15.52 -8.54
C ALA A 84 26.38 16.03 -7.50
N LEU A 85 26.25 15.63 -6.22
CA LEU A 85 27.19 15.97 -5.16
C LEU A 85 28.41 15.05 -5.10
N ILE A 86 28.20 13.74 -5.25
CA ILE A 86 29.20 12.72 -4.93
C ILE A 86 29.93 12.23 -6.20
N LEU A 87 29.32 12.39 -7.37
CA LEU A 87 29.85 11.97 -8.67
C LEU A 87 29.93 13.17 -9.63
N PRO A 88 30.76 14.18 -9.35
CA PRO A 88 30.84 15.41 -10.15
C PRO A 88 31.22 15.15 -11.62
N GLU A 89 31.91 14.04 -11.92
CA GLU A 89 32.23 13.65 -13.30
C GLU A 89 31.01 13.13 -14.10
N SER A 90 29.96 12.65 -13.43
CA SER A 90 28.72 12.19 -14.10
C SER A 90 27.78 13.33 -14.53
N ALA A 91 27.93 14.52 -13.94
CA ALA A 91 27.18 15.72 -14.30
C ALA A 91 27.49 16.22 -15.72
N THR A 92 28.62 15.79 -16.31
CA THR A 92 29.04 16.19 -17.65
C THR A 92 28.34 15.44 -18.79
N LEU A 93 27.71 14.29 -18.53
CA LEU A 93 27.01 13.51 -19.57
C LEU A 93 25.57 13.99 -19.84
N SER A 94 24.87 14.56 -18.83
CA SER A 94 23.52 15.14 -19.00
C SER A 94 23.51 16.61 -19.44
N ALA A 95 24.66 17.30 -19.46
CA ALA A 95 24.74 18.73 -19.81
C ALA A 95 24.74 19.01 -21.34
N SER A 96 24.44 18.01 -22.17
CA SER A 96 24.42 18.15 -23.63
C SER A 96 23.09 18.63 -24.22
N GLU A 97 22.09 18.94 -23.39
CA GLU A 97 20.87 19.62 -23.82
C GLU A 97 20.69 20.93 -23.03
N GLY A 98 20.64 22.04 -23.79
CA GLY A 98 20.86 23.40 -23.31
C GLY A 98 20.06 23.81 -22.07
N ALA A 99 20.79 24.19 -21.02
CA ALA A 99 20.22 24.83 -19.83
C ALA A 99 20.75 26.28 -19.70
N THR A 100 19.85 27.24 -19.86
CA THR A 100 20.08 28.70 -19.74
C THR A 100 19.90 29.22 -18.31
N ALA A 101 19.82 28.34 -17.31
CA ALA A 101 19.64 28.71 -15.91
C ALA A 101 20.99 28.74 -15.16
N PRO A 102 21.20 29.67 -14.21
CA PRO A 102 22.40 29.66 -13.38
C PRO A 102 22.52 28.32 -12.64
N PRO A 103 23.74 27.76 -12.50
CA PRO A 103 23.95 26.53 -11.77
C PRO A 103 23.51 26.75 -10.31
N ARG A 104 22.49 26.00 -9.87
CA ARG A 104 22.06 25.99 -8.46
C ARG A 104 23.09 25.25 -7.61
N ASP A 105 23.19 25.63 -6.33
CA ASP A 105 24.03 24.92 -5.37
C ASP A 105 23.50 23.47 -5.22
N PRO A 106 24.29 22.44 -5.57
CA PRO A 106 23.87 21.04 -5.44
C PRO A 106 23.46 20.65 -4.01
N ILE A 107 24.01 21.32 -2.98
CA ILE A 107 23.63 21.08 -1.58
C ILE A 107 22.22 21.59 -1.30
N GLU A 108 21.86 22.75 -1.86
CA GLU A 108 20.53 23.34 -1.74
C GLU A 108 19.49 22.44 -2.43
N VAL A 109 19.78 21.99 -3.66
CA VAL A 109 18.91 21.09 -4.44
C VAL A 109 18.68 19.77 -3.71
N PHE A 110 19.73 19.16 -3.14
CA PHE A 110 19.60 17.94 -2.36
C PHE A 110 18.72 18.15 -1.11
N GLY A 111 18.91 19.26 -0.39
CA GLY A 111 18.10 19.61 0.78
C GLY A 111 16.62 19.77 0.46
N GLU A 112 16.31 20.43 -0.67
CA GLU A 112 14.94 20.61 -1.16
C GLU A 112 14.28 19.25 -1.48
N LYS A 113 14.94 18.40 -2.27
CA LYS A 113 14.40 17.08 -2.65
C LYS A 113 14.21 16.17 -1.44
N LEU A 114 15.16 16.17 -0.50
CA LEU A 114 15.04 15.38 0.73
C LEU A 114 13.87 15.85 1.60
N THR A 115 13.62 17.15 1.65
CA THR A 115 12.48 17.72 2.38
C THR A 115 11.16 17.33 1.72
N ALA A 116 11.07 17.43 0.39
CA ALA A 116 9.90 17.02 -0.37
C ALA A 116 9.56 15.52 -0.16
N LEU A 117 10.56 14.63 -0.22
CA LEU A 117 10.37 13.21 0.04
C LEU A 117 9.81 12.96 1.46
N ARG A 118 10.34 13.64 2.48
CA ARG A 118 9.86 13.49 3.87
C ARG A 118 8.39 13.89 4.04
N GLU A 119 7.95 14.94 3.35
CA GLU A 119 6.56 15.38 3.43
C GLU A 119 5.62 14.39 2.72
N ILE A 120 6.03 13.82 1.59
CA ILE A 120 5.28 12.75 0.90
C ILE A 120 5.12 11.53 1.81
N THR A 121 6.17 11.14 2.55
CA THR A 121 6.11 9.99 3.47
C THR A 121 5.14 10.23 4.63
N LYS A 122 5.18 11.41 5.28
CA LYS A 122 4.27 11.76 6.38
C LYS A 122 2.80 11.82 5.94
N ALA A 123 2.53 12.38 4.77
CA ALA A 123 1.19 12.41 4.20
C ALA A 123 0.66 11.00 3.88
N GLY A 124 1.58 10.06 3.63
CA GLY A 124 1.30 8.65 3.40
C GLY A 124 0.92 7.83 4.63
N GLU A 125 1.39 8.22 5.82
CA GLU A 125 1.10 7.55 7.11
C GLU A 125 -0.25 7.98 7.71
N SER A 126 -0.88 9.02 7.14
CA SER A 126 -2.14 9.62 7.62
C SER A 126 -3.38 9.17 6.84
N ARG A 127 -3.26 8.18 5.94
CA ARG A 127 -4.34 7.68 5.08
C ARG A 127 -4.74 6.26 5.43
#